data_AF-A0AAJ3FGK6-F1
#
_entry.id   AF-A0AAJ3FGK6-F1
#
_cell.length_a   1.000
_cell.length_b   1.000
_cell.length_c   1.000
_cell.angle_alpha   90.00
_cell.angle_beta   90.00
_cell.angle_gamma   90.00
#
_symmetry.space_group_name_H-M   'P 1'
#
loop_
_entity.id
_entity.type
_entity.pdbx_description
1 polymer ?
#
loop_
_entity_poly.entity_id
_entity_poly.type
_entity_poly.pdbx_seq_one_letter_code
_entity_poly.pdbx_strand_id
1 'polypeptide(L)'
;MKTVKEITQETIDSFIETMSLTIFYEKVADELQMTVPKGYGFDCRKISISNKIQEQWIQQFEEKLGKEHLPELFRMLLLAGPKVEHQLKANEIATEENWISKMN
;
A
#
# COMPACT_ATOMS: atom_id res chain seq x y z
N MET A 1 -18.91 -1.72 -1.82
CA MET A 1 -18.45 -3.10 -1.57
C MET A 1 -16.95 -3.09 -1.31
N LYS A 2 -16.44 -4.01 -0.48
CA LYS A 2 -15.01 -4.18 -0.22
C LYS A 2 -14.52 -5.47 -0.87
N THR A 3 -13.44 -5.39 -1.64
CA THR A 3 -12.79 -6.54 -2.27
C THR A 3 -11.53 -6.88 -1.48
N VAL A 4 -11.42 -8.11 -1.00
CA VAL A 4 -10.22 -8.62 -0.31
C VAL A 4 -9.47 -9.56 -1.24
N LYS A 5 -8.16 -9.37 -1.36
CA LYS A 5 -7.28 -10.21 -2.15
C LYS A 5 -5.92 -10.35 -1.49
N GLU A 6 -5.32 -11.51 -1.69
CA GLU A 6 -3.91 -11.73 -1.40
C GLU A 6 -3.08 -11.14 -2.53
N ILE A 7 -1.98 -10.46 -2.18
CA ILE A 7 -1.02 -9.89 -3.13
C ILE A 7 0.34 -10.57 -3.00
N THR A 8 1.14 -10.50 -4.06
CA THR A 8 2.48 -11.10 -4.07
C THR A 8 3.45 -10.37 -3.14
N GLN A 9 4.51 -11.09 -2.74
CA GLN A 9 5.61 -10.50 -1.99
C GLN A 9 6.31 -9.38 -2.79
N GLU A 10 6.45 -9.57 -4.11
CA GLU A 10 7.01 -8.54 -5.00
C GLU A 10 6.22 -7.22 -4.91
N THR A 11 4.90 -7.30 -4.85
CA THR A 11 4.06 -6.10 -4.66
C THR A 11 4.28 -5.50 -3.28
N ILE A 12 4.33 -6.30 -2.21
CA ILE A 12 4.60 -5.80 -0.85
C ILE A 12 5.95 -5.06 -0.80
N ASP A 13 7.00 -5.67 -1.36
CA ASP A 13 8.37 -5.15 -1.30
C ASP A 13 8.55 -3.87 -2.13
N SER A 14 7.75 -3.71 -3.19
CA SER A 14 7.85 -2.59 -4.13
C SER A 14 7.78 -1.21 -3.46
N PHE A 15 7.06 -1.09 -2.33
CA PHE A 15 7.02 0.16 -1.59
C PHE A 15 8.40 0.54 -1.07
N ILE A 16 9.09 -0.35 -0.37
CA ILE A 16 10.40 -0.04 0.23
C ILE A 16 11.52 -0.04 -0.81
N GLU A 17 11.40 -0.86 -1.85
CA GLU A 17 12.35 -0.83 -2.97
C GLU A 17 12.38 0.55 -3.66
N THR A 18 11.20 1.13 -3.88
CA THR A 18 11.04 2.36 -4.66
C THR A 18 10.78 3.61 -3.82
N MET A 19 10.51 3.46 -2.52
CA MET A 19 10.02 4.51 -1.62
C MET A 19 8.77 5.22 -2.16
N SER A 20 7.90 4.49 -2.86
CA SER A 20 6.72 5.05 -3.54
C SER A 20 5.46 4.23 -3.26
N LEU A 21 4.54 4.82 -2.50
CA LEU A 21 3.21 4.26 -2.29
C LEU A 21 2.41 4.19 -3.60
N THR A 22 2.65 5.11 -4.54
CA THR A 22 2.02 5.07 -5.86
C THR A 22 2.40 3.81 -6.63
N ILE A 23 3.69 3.43 -6.63
CA ILE A 23 4.15 2.21 -7.31
C ILE A 23 3.54 0.97 -6.66
N PHE A 24 3.46 0.96 -5.32
CA PHE A 24 2.74 -0.11 -4.60
C PHE A 24 1.28 -0.22 -5.05
N TYR A 25 0.55 0.90 -5.13
CA TYR A 25 -0.85 0.90 -5.56
C TYR A 25 -1.04 0.52 -7.04
N GLU A 26 -0.10 0.88 -7.91
CA GLU A 26 -0.08 0.46 -9.32
C GLU A 26 0.04 -1.07 -9.41
N LYS A 27 1.00 -1.67 -8.70
CA LYS A 27 1.16 -3.13 -8.68
C LYS A 27 -0.06 -3.85 -8.09
N VAL A 28 -0.67 -3.29 -7.04
CA VAL A 28 -1.95 -3.79 -6.51
C VAL A 28 -3.04 -3.72 -7.61
N ALA A 29 -3.14 -2.63 -8.35
CA ALA A 29 -4.13 -2.51 -9.42
C ALA A 29 -3.89 -3.56 -10.52
N ASP A 30 -2.64 -3.79 -10.89
CA ASP A 30 -2.25 -4.80 -11.88
C ASP A 30 -2.63 -6.21 -11.43
N GLU A 31 -2.34 -6.59 -10.18
CA GLU A 31 -2.72 -7.90 -9.63
C GLU A 31 -4.23 -8.08 -9.53
N LEU A 32 -4.96 -7.00 -9.26
CA LEU A 32 -6.42 -6.97 -9.26
C LEU A 32 -7.04 -6.92 -10.67
N GLN A 33 -6.21 -6.90 -11.73
CA GLN A 33 -6.62 -6.75 -13.12
C GLN A 33 -7.46 -5.49 -13.37
N MET A 34 -7.13 -4.41 -12.65
CA MET A 34 -7.80 -3.13 -12.76
C MET A 34 -7.01 -2.20 -13.68
N THR A 35 -7.72 -1.46 -14.52
CA THR A 35 -7.10 -0.42 -15.37
C THR A 35 -7.00 0.89 -14.59
N VAL A 36 -5.84 1.55 -14.64
CA VAL A 36 -5.63 2.92 -14.14
C VAL A 36 -5.65 3.88 -15.33
N PRO A 37 -6.76 4.57 -15.62
CA PRO A 37 -6.82 5.46 -16.78
C PRO A 37 -5.94 6.69 -16.59
N LYS A 38 -5.50 7.30 -17.70
CA LYS A 38 -4.75 8.57 -17.66
C LYS A 38 -5.52 9.65 -16.90
N GLY A 39 -4.87 10.30 -15.94
CA GLY A 39 -5.48 11.35 -15.09
C GLY A 39 -6.25 10.82 -13.89
N TYR A 40 -6.17 9.52 -13.61
CA TYR A 40 -6.68 8.91 -12.38
C TYR A 40 -5.54 8.68 -11.40
N GLY A 41 -5.88 8.65 -10.12
CA GLY A 41 -4.99 8.32 -9.01
C GLY A 41 -5.67 7.40 -8.01
N PHE A 42 -4.96 7.16 -6.91
CA PHE A 42 -5.37 6.22 -5.87
C PHE A 42 -5.84 6.97 -4.63
N ASP A 43 -7.02 6.60 -4.11
CA ASP A 43 -7.53 7.08 -2.83
C ASP A 43 -7.07 6.13 -1.72
N CYS A 44 -5.96 6.45 -1.06
CA CYS A 44 -5.38 5.64 0.01
C CYS A 44 -6.36 5.37 1.16
N ARG A 45 -7.36 6.24 1.36
CA ARG A 45 -8.39 6.09 2.42
C ARG A 45 -9.31 4.89 2.15
N LYS A 46 -9.34 4.40 0.91
CA LYS A 46 -10.13 3.27 0.43
C LYS A 46 -9.30 2.00 0.25
N ILE A 47 -8.05 2.02 0.69
CA ILE A 47 -7.12 0.91 0.64
C ILE A 47 -6.77 0.54 2.07
N SER A 48 -6.83 -0.74 2.39
CA SER A 48 -6.44 -1.27 3.69
C SER A 48 -5.47 -2.44 3.50
N ILE A 49 -4.37 -2.45 4.23
CA ILE A 49 -3.42 -3.55 4.29
C ILE A 49 -3.53 -4.28 5.62
N SER A 50 -3.07 -5.52 5.66
CA SER A 50 -2.85 -6.21 6.92
C SER A 50 -1.79 -5.50 7.78
N ASN A 51 -1.83 -5.74 9.09
CA ASN A 51 -0.75 -5.28 9.97
C ASN A 51 0.60 -5.93 9.62
N LYS A 52 0.59 -7.13 9.04
CA LYS A 52 1.81 -7.84 8.66
C LYS A 52 2.55 -7.17 7.50
N ILE A 53 1.83 -6.58 6.55
CA ILE A 53 2.45 -5.80 5.47
C ILE A 53 3.14 -4.56 6.06
N GLN A 54 2.48 -3.84 6.98
CA GLN A 54 3.09 -2.66 7.60
C GLN A 54 4.31 -3.04 8.46
N GLU A 55 4.23 -4.11 9.24
CA GLU A 55 5.35 -4.65 10.01
C GLU A 55 6.55 -4.97 9.11
N GLN A 56 6.32 -5.60 7.95
CA GLN A 56 7.36 -5.87 6.95
C GLN A 56 7.97 -4.58 6.41
N TRP A 57 7.15 -3.59 6.06
CA TRP A 57 7.66 -2.29 5.59
C TRP A 57 8.54 -1.59 6.62
N ILE A 58 8.14 -1.61 7.90
CA ILE A 58 8.92 -1.04 8.99
C ILE A 58 10.26 -1.76 9.12
N GLN A 59 10.25 -3.09 9.11
CA GLN A 59 11.48 -3.89 9.21
C GLN A 59 12.42 -3.64 8.03
N GLN A 60 11.91 -3.74 6.79
CA GLN A 60 12.72 -3.53 5.58
C GLN A 60 13.27 -2.10 5.50
N PHE A 61 12.49 -1.10 5.95
CA PHE A 61 12.95 0.28 6.02
C PHE A 61 14.05 0.46 7.06
N GLU A 62 13.88 -0.10 8.27
CA GLU A 62 14.89 -0.07 9.33
C GLU A 62 16.19 -0.74 8.87
N GLU A 63 16.11 -1.87 8.17
CA GLU A 63 17.27 -2.57 7.60
C GLU A 63 17.96 -1.74 6.50
N LYS A 64 17.20 -1.03 5.67
CA LYS A 64 17.73 -0.28 4.52
C LYS A 64 18.30 1.09 4.90
N LEU A 65 17.67 1.80 5.83
CA LEU A 65 17.97 3.20 6.13
C LEU A 65 18.40 3.44 7.58
N GLY A 66 18.11 2.53 8.50
CA GLY A 66 18.38 2.71 9.93
C GLY A 66 17.16 3.19 10.71
N LYS A 67 17.13 2.82 12.00
CA LYS A 67 16.01 3.07 12.92
C LYS A 67 15.71 4.54 13.13
N GLU A 68 16.73 5.40 13.05
CA GLU A 68 16.65 6.85 13.21
C GLU A 68 15.75 7.52 12.16
N HIS A 69 15.54 6.87 11.00
CA HIS A 69 14.71 7.37 9.91
C HIS A 69 13.25 6.89 9.98
N LEU A 70 12.89 5.99 10.90
CA LEU A 70 11.50 5.51 11.06
C LEU A 70 10.44 6.63 11.23
N PRO A 71 10.72 7.77 11.89
CA PRO A 71 9.75 8.87 11.95
C PRO A 71 9.33 9.39 10.56
N GLU A 72 10.23 9.35 9.58
CA GLU A 72 9.94 9.77 8.20
C GLU A 72 8.99 8.78 7.51
N LEU A 73 9.24 7.47 7.69
CA LEU A 73 8.33 6.42 7.23
C LEU A 73 6.94 6.58 7.85
N PHE A 74 6.86 6.74 9.19
CA PHE A 74 5.58 6.90 9.87
C PHE A 74 4.83 8.14 9.41
N ARG A 75 5.53 9.25 9.15
CA ARG A 75 4.91 10.46 8.60
C ARG A 75 4.35 10.21 7.20
N MET A 76 5.09 9.51 6.34
CA MET A 76 4.63 9.15 4.99
C MET A 76 3.38 8.27 5.05
N LEU A 77 3.41 7.22 5.87
CA LEU A 77 2.28 6.30 6.04
C LEU A 77 1.06 7.00 6.66
N LEU A 78 1.26 7.92 7.60
CA LEU A 78 0.18 8.70 8.21
C LEU A 78 -0.52 9.64 7.21
N LEU A 79 0.24 10.25 6.30
CA LEU A 79 -0.28 11.26 5.37
C LEU A 79 -0.86 10.66 4.09
N ALA A 80 -0.27 9.57 3.59
CA ALA A 80 -0.60 9.02 2.27
C ALA A 80 -0.68 7.48 2.23
N GLY A 81 -0.38 6.81 3.34
CA GLY A 81 -0.39 5.35 3.43
C GLY A 81 -1.78 4.75 3.45
N PRO A 82 -1.88 3.43 3.18
CA PRO A 82 -3.11 2.69 3.33
C PRO A 82 -3.48 2.57 4.82
N LYS A 83 -4.76 2.32 5.10
CA LYS A 83 -5.21 1.96 6.45
C LYS A 83 -4.67 0.59 6.84
N VAL A 84 -4.53 0.35 8.14
CA VAL A 84 -4.19 -0.98 8.67
C VAL A 84 -5.44 -1.63 9.23
N GLU A 85 -5.73 -2.85 8.78
CA GLU A 85 -6.84 -3.65 9.28
C GLU A 85 -6.35 -4.98 9.85
N HIS A 86 -6.56 -5.14 11.16
CA HIS A 86 -6.12 -6.33 11.91
C HIS A 86 -6.86 -7.62 11.56
N GLN A 87 -7.96 -7.54 10.80
CA GLN A 87 -8.73 -8.70 10.36
C GLN A 87 -8.18 -9.31 9.07
N LEU A 88 -7.35 -8.58 8.32
CA LEU A 88 -6.72 -9.07 7.10
C LEU A 88 -5.57 -10.02 7.44
N LYS A 89 -5.44 -11.10 6.67
CA LYS A 89 -4.32 -12.05 6.78
C LYS A 89 -3.03 -11.45 6.24
N ALA A 90 -1.93 -12.17 6.44
CA ALA A 90 -0.57 -11.65 6.26
C ALA A 90 -0.36 -10.85 4.96
N ASN A 91 -0.75 -11.39 3.81
CA ASN A 91 -0.53 -10.75 2.50
C ASN A 91 -1.84 -10.23 1.89
N GLU A 92 -2.88 -10.02 2.71
CA GLU A 92 -4.16 -9.52 2.24
C GLU A 92 -4.19 -7.98 2.21
N ILE A 93 -4.77 -7.48 1.13
CA ILE A 93 -5.18 -6.09 0.96
C ILE A 93 -6.69 -6.06 0.72
N ALA A 94 -7.32 -4.97 1.11
CA ALA A 94 -8.72 -4.74 0.88
C ALA A 94 -8.94 -3.36 0.24
N THR A 95 -9.68 -3.34 -0.86
CA THR A 95 -9.99 -2.12 -1.63
C THR A 95 -11.49 -1.87 -1.66
N GLU A 96 -11.89 -0.61 -1.50
CA GLU A 96 -13.28 -0.18 -1.65
C GLU A 96 -13.57 0.32 -3.07
N GLU A 97 -14.85 0.43 -3.43
CA GLU A 97 -15.25 0.98 -4.73
C GLU A 97 -14.68 2.39 -5.00
N ASN A 98 -14.26 2.62 -6.24
CA ASN A 98 -13.66 3.88 -6.68
C ASN A 98 -12.42 4.26 -5.86
N TRP A 99 -11.61 3.27 -5.44
CA TRP A 99 -10.26 3.50 -4.90
C TRP A 99 -9.28 3.99 -5.98
N ILE A 100 -9.54 3.67 -7.25
CA ILE A 100 -8.97 4.35 -8.42
C ILE A 100 -10.00 5.40 -8.86
N SER A 101 -9.63 6.67 -8.85
CA SER A 101 -10.55 7.78 -9.14
C SER A 101 -9.86 8.92 -9.87
N LYS A 102 -10.64 9.72 -10.61
CA LYS A 102 -10.12 10.88 -11.32
C LYS A 102 -9.53 11.88 -10.33
N MET A 103 -8.31 12.32 -10.58
CA MET A 103 -7.71 13.39 -9.77
C MET A 103 -8.44 14.70 -10.10
N ASN A 104 -8.91 15.40 -9.06
CA ASN A 104 -9.51 16.72 -9.19
C ASN A 104 -8.44 17.79 -9.40
#